data_AF-A0A086AC14-F1
#
_entry.id   AF-A0A086AC14-F1
#
_cell.length_a   1.000
_cell.length_b   1.000
_cell.length_c   1.000
_cell.angle_alpha   90.00
_cell.angle_beta   90.00
_cell.angle_gamma   90.00
#
_symmetry.space_group_name_H-M   'P 1'
#
loop_
_entity.id
_entity.type
_entity.pdbx_description
1 polymer ?
#
loop_
_entity_poly.entity_id
_entity_poly.type
_entity_poly.pdbx_seq_one_letter_code
_entity_poly.pdbx_strand_id
1 'polypeptide(L)'
;MKISVMYVDDNYQQLLERKDIVAVNFPIKKSMKIFSDYDKIKNKEKLKLKSEIEDIVGFSDPNLDSKEAIENFLVFTYYLLKMKDKLIIFTAGLSYSSIDHYIEVMEVILNSFSNKALYIVKNYPATQKLYDFEL
;
A
#
# COMPACT_ATOMS: atom_id res chain seq x y z
N MET A 1 8.81 10.77 8.99
CA MET A 1 8.91 9.50 8.25
C MET A 1 7.73 9.41 7.30
N LYS A 2 7.97 9.38 5.99
CA LYS A 2 6.91 9.39 4.97
C LYS A 2 6.51 7.98 4.56
N ILE A 3 7.48 7.07 4.44
CA ILE A 3 7.24 5.63 4.31
C ILE A 3 8.09 4.88 5.36
N SER A 4 7.56 3.80 5.90
CA SER A 4 8.24 2.90 6.82
C SER A 4 7.89 1.48 6.45
N VAL A 5 8.91 0.65 6.23
CA VAL A 5 8.72 -0.76 5.94
C VAL A 5 9.05 -1.54 7.20
N MET A 6 8.13 -2.41 7.60
CA MET A 6 8.25 -3.32 8.75
C MET A 6 7.94 -4.73 8.25
N TYR A 7 8.50 -5.73 8.93
CA TYR A 7 8.19 -7.12 8.66
C TYR A 7 7.10 -7.62 9.62
N VAL A 8 6.44 -8.73 9.28
CA VAL A 8 5.31 -9.27 10.07
C VAL A 8 5.75 -9.75 11.47
N ASP A 9 7.03 -10.04 11.64
CA ASP A 9 7.66 -10.39 12.91
C ASP A 9 8.10 -9.17 13.73
N ASP A 10 8.11 -7.97 13.14
CA ASP A 10 8.38 -6.73 13.86
C ASP A 10 7.20 -6.32 14.75
N ASN A 11 7.50 -5.57 15.83
CA ASN A 11 6.47 -5.07 16.73
C ASN A 11 5.71 -3.86 16.13
N TYR A 12 4.78 -4.12 15.22
CA TYR A 12 3.86 -3.11 14.68
C TYR A 12 2.61 -2.87 15.56
N GLN A 13 2.41 -3.64 16.64
CA GLN A 13 1.20 -3.57 17.48
C GLN A 13 1.02 -2.18 18.12
N GLN A 14 2.12 -1.55 18.53
CA GLN A 14 2.09 -0.19 19.07
C GLN A 14 1.53 0.85 18.08
N LEU A 15 1.69 0.63 16.76
CA LEU A 15 1.09 1.50 15.75
C LEU A 15 -0.42 1.31 15.65
N LEU A 16 -0.94 0.10 15.93
CA LEU A 16 -2.37 -0.18 15.89
C LEU A 16 -3.13 0.41 17.08
N GLU A 17 -2.45 0.69 18.20
CA GLU A 17 -3.03 1.36 19.37
C GLU A 17 -3.25 2.85 19.14
N ARG A 18 -2.60 3.42 18.11
CA ARG A 18 -2.68 4.84 17.78
C ARG A 18 -3.95 5.17 17.00
N LYS A 19 -4.81 6.01 17.60
CA LYS A 19 -6.07 6.47 17.00
C LYS A 19 -5.91 7.30 15.72
N ASP A 20 -4.73 7.90 15.51
CA ASP A 20 -4.44 8.70 14.32
C ASP A 20 -3.97 7.87 13.12
N ILE A 21 -3.83 6.55 13.28
CA ILE A 21 -3.42 5.62 12.21
C ILE A 21 -4.63 4.78 11.79
N VAL A 22 -4.88 4.73 10.48
CA VAL A 22 -5.89 3.82 9.92
C VAL A 22 -5.23 2.53 9.47
N ALA A 23 -5.69 1.40 10.02
CA ALA A 23 -5.26 0.07 9.60
C ALA A 23 -6.00 -0.37 8.34
N VAL A 24 -5.26 -0.95 7.41
CA VAL A 24 -5.76 -1.36 6.09
C VAL A 24 -5.24 -2.76 5.74
N ASN A 25 -6.17 -3.57 5.24
CA ASN A 25 -6.03 -4.96 4.84
C ASN A 25 -5.83 -5.98 5.99
N PHE A 26 -5.92 -7.28 5.66
CA PHE A 26 -5.72 -8.40 6.58
C PHE A 26 -4.30 -8.44 7.18
N PRO A 27 -4.11 -8.93 8.42
CA PRO A 27 -5.04 -9.76 9.21
C PRO A 27 -5.93 -9.00 10.18
N ILE A 28 -5.86 -7.66 10.24
CA ILE A 28 -6.55 -6.89 11.28
C ILE A 28 -8.07 -6.92 11.05
N LYS A 29 -8.83 -7.50 11.98
CA LYS A 29 -10.29 -7.73 11.80
C LYS A 29 -11.08 -6.45 11.54
N LYS A 30 -10.74 -5.35 12.23
CA LYS A 30 -11.42 -4.05 12.14
C LYS A 30 -10.81 -3.10 11.10
N SER A 31 -9.88 -3.56 10.26
CA SER A 31 -9.26 -2.73 9.23
C SER A 31 -10.22 -2.44 8.08
N MET A 32 -9.93 -1.39 7.32
CA MET A 32 -10.43 -1.29 5.94
C MET A 32 -9.88 -2.48 5.13
N LYS A 33 -10.59 -2.92 4.10
CA LYS A 33 -10.26 -4.12 3.31
C LYS A 33 -10.09 -3.74 1.85
N ILE A 34 -8.85 -3.75 1.37
CA ILE A 34 -8.48 -3.25 0.04
C ILE A 34 -9.38 -3.85 -1.04
N PHE A 35 -9.49 -5.18 -1.11
CA PHE A 35 -10.28 -5.84 -2.14
C PHE A 35 -11.76 -5.43 -2.12
N SER A 36 -12.43 -5.58 -0.97
CA SER A 36 -13.87 -5.29 -0.88
C SER A 36 -14.21 -3.80 -0.89
N ASP A 37 -13.32 -2.94 -0.43
CA ASP A 37 -13.56 -1.49 -0.40
C ASP A 37 -13.16 -0.80 -1.69
N TYR A 38 -12.15 -1.33 -2.42
CA TYR A 38 -11.83 -0.88 -3.77
C TYR A 38 -13.01 -1.08 -4.73
N ASP A 39 -13.72 -2.20 -4.63
CA ASP A 39 -14.89 -2.49 -5.46
C ASP A 39 -16.04 -1.49 -5.29
N LYS A 40 -16.09 -0.80 -4.14
CA LYS A 40 -17.10 0.23 -3.86
C LYS A 40 -16.77 1.57 -4.53
N ILE A 41 -15.53 1.77 -5.01
CA ILE A 41 -15.16 2.98 -5.75
C ILE A 41 -15.76 2.91 -7.16
N LYS A 42 -16.44 3.98 -7.57
CA LYS A 42 -17.03 4.08 -8.92
C LYS A 42 -15.92 4.01 -9.98
N ASN A 43 -16.17 3.30 -11.09
CA ASN A 43 -15.18 3.13 -12.17
C ASN A 43 -14.60 4.46 -12.68
N LYS A 44 -15.42 5.50 -12.82
CA LYS A 44 -14.94 6.83 -13.23
C LYS A 44 -13.91 7.40 -12.25
N GLU A 45 -14.10 7.18 -10.96
CA GLU A 45 -13.16 7.63 -9.92
C GLU A 45 -11.90 6.76 -9.94
N LYS A 46 -12.02 5.43 -10.14
CA LYS A 46 -10.86 4.55 -10.30
C LYS A 46 -9.95 5.00 -11.45
N LEU A 47 -10.52 5.28 -12.62
CA LEU A 47 -9.76 5.78 -13.78
C LEU A 47 -9.06 7.11 -13.48
N LYS A 48 -9.74 8.02 -12.80
CA LYS A 48 -9.15 9.30 -12.38
C LYS A 48 -7.98 9.09 -11.43
N LEU A 49 -8.14 8.22 -10.42
CA LEU A 49 -7.08 7.92 -9.47
C LEU A 49 -5.85 7.29 -10.14
N LYS A 50 -6.05 6.39 -11.10
CA LYS A 50 -4.95 5.82 -11.89
C LYS A 50 -4.18 6.89 -12.67
N SER A 51 -4.89 7.75 -13.39
CA SER A 51 -4.27 8.87 -14.12
C SER A 51 -3.50 9.81 -13.18
N GLU A 52 -4.06 10.15 -12.02
CA GLU A 52 -3.35 10.97 -11.04
C GLU A 52 -2.07 10.29 -10.51
N ILE A 53 -2.08 8.96 -10.35
CA ILE A 53 -0.88 8.20 -9.97
C ILE A 53 0.18 8.30 -11.07
N GLU A 54 -0.18 8.02 -12.33
CA GLU A 54 0.74 8.11 -13.47
C GLU A 54 1.35 9.51 -13.63
N ASP A 55 0.52 10.56 -13.45
CA ASP A 55 0.98 11.95 -13.47
C ASP A 55 2.00 12.24 -12.37
N ILE A 56 1.82 11.66 -11.17
CA ILE A 56 2.74 11.83 -10.05
C ILE A 56 4.04 11.05 -10.26
N VAL A 57 3.96 9.80 -10.74
CA VAL A 57 5.16 8.96 -10.93
C VAL A 57 5.92 9.31 -12.21
N GLY A 58 5.28 9.99 -13.16
CA GLY A 58 5.89 10.46 -14.40
C GLY A 58 6.06 9.37 -15.47
N PHE A 59 5.41 8.22 -15.31
CA PHE A 59 5.41 7.12 -16.28
C PHE A 59 4.10 6.35 -16.22
N SER A 60 3.78 5.62 -17.29
CA SER A 60 2.64 4.70 -17.29
C SER A 60 3.03 3.39 -16.61
N ASP A 61 2.29 3.02 -15.58
CA ASP A 61 2.54 1.82 -14.79
C ASP A 61 1.57 0.69 -15.23
N PRO A 62 2.07 -0.37 -15.90
CA PRO A 62 1.21 -1.46 -16.38
C PRO A 62 0.48 -2.20 -15.23
N ASN A 63 0.97 -2.08 -13.98
CA ASN A 63 0.31 -2.66 -12.82
C ASN A 63 -0.97 -1.92 -12.42
N LEU A 64 -1.20 -0.69 -12.91
CA LEU A 64 -2.43 0.04 -12.66
C LEU A 64 -3.61 -0.49 -13.46
N ASP A 65 -3.39 -1.24 -14.54
CA ASP A 65 -4.46 -1.81 -15.39
C ASP A 65 -4.43 -3.35 -15.46
N SER A 66 -3.66 -3.99 -14.59
CA SER A 66 -3.49 -5.45 -14.58
C SER A 66 -4.75 -6.20 -14.12
N LYS A 67 -5.68 -5.53 -13.42
CA LYS A 67 -6.80 -6.17 -12.68
C LYS A 67 -6.32 -7.17 -11.63
N GLU A 68 -5.06 -7.09 -11.24
CA GLU A 68 -4.46 -7.92 -10.21
C GLU A 68 -4.54 -7.23 -8.84
N ALA A 69 -4.12 -7.94 -7.80
CA ALA A 69 -4.10 -7.40 -6.44
C ALA A 69 -3.29 -6.10 -6.35
N ILE A 70 -2.18 -5.98 -7.09
CA ILE A 70 -1.31 -4.80 -7.06
C ILE A 70 -2.04 -3.52 -7.48
N GLU A 71 -2.92 -3.57 -8.49
CA GLU A 71 -3.76 -2.44 -8.90
C GLU A 71 -4.58 -1.93 -7.71
N ASN A 72 -5.27 -2.85 -7.03
CA ASN A 72 -6.14 -2.51 -5.91
C ASN A 72 -5.33 -1.86 -4.78
N PHE A 73 -4.13 -2.37 -4.50
CA PHE A 73 -3.25 -1.80 -3.48
C PHE A 73 -2.78 -0.39 -3.86
N LEU A 74 -2.32 -0.18 -5.09
CA LEU A 74 -1.86 1.13 -5.56
C LEU A 74 -2.99 2.17 -5.49
N VAL A 75 -4.10 1.88 -6.16
CA VAL A 75 -5.20 2.82 -6.32
C VAL A 75 -5.91 3.09 -5.00
N PHE A 76 -6.17 2.04 -4.20
CA PHE A 76 -6.88 2.22 -2.93
C PHE A 76 -6.01 2.88 -1.86
N THR A 77 -4.71 2.59 -1.80
CA THR A 77 -3.81 3.28 -0.87
C THR A 77 -3.76 4.76 -1.20
N TYR A 78 -3.56 5.11 -2.47
CA TYR A 78 -3.53 6.50 -2.91
C TYR A 78 -4.85 7.22 -2.59
N TYR A 79 -5.99 6.58 -2.88
CA TYR A 79 -7.31 7.09 -2.52
C TYR A 79 -7.41 7.41 -1.02
N LEU A 80 -6.94 6.51 -0.15
CA LEU A 80 -6.94 6.74 1.31
C LEU A 80 -6.00 7.86 1.73
N LEU A 81 -4.81 7.97 1.14
CA LEU A 81 -3.85 9.03 1.45
C LEU A 81 -4.40 10.43 1.15
N LYS A 82 -5.32 10.57 0.18
CA LYS A 82 -6.03 11.83 -0.06
C LYS A 82 -6.91 12.26 1.12
N MET A 83 -7.37 11.32 1.95
CA MET A 83 -8.33 11.56 3.04
C MET A 83 -7.76 11.39 4.44
N LYS A 84 -6.67 10.63 4.58
CA LYS A 84 -6.07 10.23 5.86
C LYS A 84 -4.60 10.58 5.88
N ASP A 85 -4.11 10.96 7.04
CA ASP A 85 -2.71 11.39 7.17
C ASP A 85 -1.76 10.23 7.41
N LYS A 86 -2.23 9.18 8.10
CA LYS A 86 -1.39 8.05 8.48
C LYS A 86 -2.12 6.73 8.24
N LEU A 87 -1.49 5.86 7.48
CA LEU A 87 -2.00 4.54 7.14
C LEU A 87 -0.99 3.48 7.58
N ILE A 88 -1.48 2.35 8.11
CA ILE A 88 -0.71 1.11 8.20
C ILE A 88 -1.34 0.08 7.26
N ILE A 89 -0.58 -0.37 6.27
CA ILE A 89 -1.00 -1.30 5.22
C ILE A 89 -0.32 -2.64 5.45
N PHE A 90 -1.11 -3.70 5.50
CA PHE A 90 -0.61 -5.07 5.51
C PHE A 90 -0.64 -5.65 4.10
N THR A 91 0.49 -6.17 3.62
CA THR A 91 0.64 -6.61 2.21
C THR A 91 0.16 -8.03 1.93
N ALA A 92 -0.61 -8.63 2.83
CA ALA A 92 -1.15 -9.97 2.64
C ALA A 92 -1.98 -10.03 1.34
N GLY A 93 -1.61 -10.97 0.46
CA GLY A 93 -2.20 -11.13 -0.88
C GLY A 93 -1.37 -10.56 -2.03
N LEU A 94 -0.19 -9.97 -1.74
CA LEU A 94 0.80 -9.60 -2.75
C LEU A 94 1.99 -10.57 -2.76
N SER A 95 2.60 -10.75 -3.93
CA SER A 95 3.90 -11.42 -4.07
C SER A 95 5.05 -10.48 -3.66
N TYR A 96 6.28 -11.00 -3.52
CA TYR A 96 7.46 -10.17 -3.24
C TYR A 96 7.69 -9.07 -4.27
N SER A 97 7.64 -9.42 -5.57
CA SER A 97 7.83 -8.45 -6.65
C SER A 97 6.75 -7.38 -6.63
N SER A 98 5.49 -7.75 -6.39
CA SER A 98 4.40 -6.78 -6.26
C SER A 98 4.55 -5.88 -5.02
N ILE A 99 5.07 -6.40 -3.90
CA ILE A 99 5.35 -5.60 -2.71
C ILE A 99 6.47 -4.58 -2.97
N ASP A 100 7.55 -5.01 -3.60
CA ASP A 100 8.68 -4.12 -3.87
C ASP A 100 8.26 -3.02 -4.87
N HIS A 101 7.54 -3.37 -5.96
CA HIS A 101 6.93 -2.39 -6.88
C HIS A 101 5.96 -1.43 -6.18
N TYR A 102 5.09 -1.96 -5.31
CA TYR A 102 4.16 -1.15 -4.51
C TYR A 102 4.89 -0.11 -3.64
N ILE A 103 5.97 -0.51 -2.98
CA ILE A 103 6.77 0.38 -2.12
C ILE A 103 7.41 1.49 -2.96
N GLU A 104 8.01 1.14 -4.10
CA GLU A 104 8.66 2.10 -5.00
C GLU A 104 7.66 3.17 -5.48
N VAL A 105 6.48 2.76 -5.96
CA VAL A 105 5.44 3.70 -6.40
C VAL A 105 4.93 4.55 -5.24
N MET A 106 4.67 3.95 -4.08
CA MET A 106 4.18 4.69 -2.91
C MET A 106 5.19 5.70 -2.38
N GLU A 107 6.49 5.41 -2.47
CA GLU A 107 7.53 6.34 -2.06
C GLU A 107 7.50 7.63 -2.91
N VAL A 108 7.38 7.49 -4.23
CA VAL A 108 7.23 8.64 -5.14
C VAL A 108 5.95 9.42 -4.83
N ILE A 109 4.83 8.73 -4.66
CA ILE A 109 3.55 9.34 -4.30
C ILE A 109 3.66 10.12 -2.99
N LEU A 110 4.24 9.55 -1.94
CA LEU A 110 4.37 10.20 -0.63
C LEU A 110 5.26 11.45 -0.68
N ASN A 111 6.24 11.49 -1.58
CA ASN A 111 7.06 12.66 -1.79
C ASN A 111 6.27 13.85 -2.34
N SER A 112 5.19 13.61 -3.10
CA SER A 112 4.24 14.65 -3.55
C SER A 112 3.34 15.20 -2.44
N PHE A 113 3.27 14.55 -1.27
CA PHE A 113 2.49 15.01 -0.12
C PHE A 113 3.35 15.68 0.96
N SER A 114 2.81 16.68 1.65
CA SER A 114 3.50 17.40 2.72
C SER A 114 3.47 16.67 4.08
N ASN A 115 2.32 16.10 4.47
CA ASN A 115 2.07 15.59 5.83
C ASN A 115 1.45 14.18 5.86
N LYS A 116 1.96 13.27 5.01
CA LYS A 116 1.46 11.88 4.95
C LYS A 116 2.52 10.90 5.45
N ALA A 117 2.05 9.84 6.11
CA ALA A 117 2.89 8.72 6.54
C ALA A 117 2.24 7.38 6.17
N LEU A 118 3.04 6.47 5.63
CA LEU A 118 2.63 5.12 5.27
C LEU A 118 3.54 4.12 5.98
N TYR A 119 2.94 3.25 6.78
CA TYR A 119 3.61 2.10 7.39
C TYR A 119 3.22 0.86 6.60
N ILE A 120 4.17 0.14 6.05
CA ILE A 120 3.94 -1.05 5.23
C ILE A 120 4.46 -2.25 6.02
N VAL A 121 3.56 -3.16 6.38
CA VAL A 121 3.89 -4.42 7.03
C VAL A 121 3.95 -5.50 5.96
N LYS A 122 5.17 -5.97 5.66
CA LYS A 122 5.40 -7.09 4.75
C LYS A 122 4.89 -8.37 5.40
N ASN A 123 4.04 -9.12 4.70
CA ASN A 123 3.49 -10.39 5.20
C ASN A 123 4.49 -11.56 5.19
N TYR A 124 5.75 -11.29 4.85
CA TYR A 124 6.84 -12.26 4.85
C TYR A 124 7.89 -11.83 5.89
N PRO A 125 8.54 -12.77 6.58
CA PRO A 125 9.65 -12.46 7.49
C PRO A 125 10.84 -11.87 6.74
N ALA A 126 11.69 -11.11 7.43
CA ALA A 126 12.92 -10.55 6.86
C ALA A 126 13.86 -11.62 6.29
N THR A 127 13.93 -12.77 6.96
CA THR A 127 14.80 -13.90 6.58
C THR A 127 14.39 -14.58 5.28
N GLN A 128 13.11 -14.52 4.90
CA GLN A 128 12.63 -15.22 3.71
C GLN A 128 13.05 -14.51 2.41
N LYS A 129 13.30 -13.19 2.45
CA LYS A 129 13.88 -12.44 1.31
C LYS A 129 15.29 -12.92 0.96
N LEU A 130 16.08 -13.41 1.93
CA LEU A 130 17.47 -13.83 1.69
C LEU A 130 17.56 -15.14 0.88
N TYR A 131 16.60 -16.05 1.05
CA TYR A 131 16.61 -17.35 0.36
C TYR A 131 16.19 -17.27 -1.11
N ASP A 132 15.41 -16.26 -1.51
CA ASP A 132 14.96 -16.08 -2.90
C ASP A 132 16.02 -15.41 -3.80
N PHE A 133 17.14 -14.92 -3.23
CA PHE A 133 18.30 -14.39 -4.00
C PHE A 133 19.41 -15.43 -4.22
N GLU A 134 19.30 -16.64 -3.64
CA GLU A 134 20.32 -17.70 -3.73
C GLU A 134 19.93 -18.84 -4.70
N LEU A 135 18.88 -18.66 -5.52
CA LEU A 135 18.42 -19.60 -6.55
C LEU A 135 18.33 -18.93 -7.92
#